data_AF-A0AAV4KRS1-F1
#
_entry.id   AF-A0AAV4KRS1-F1
#
_cell.length_a   1.000
_cell.length_b   1.000
_cell.length_c   1.000
_cell.angle_alpha   90.00
_cell.angle_beta   90.00
_cell.angle_gamma   90.00
#
_symmetry.space_group_name_H-M   'P 1'
#
loop_
_entity.id
_entity.type
_entity.pdbx_description
1 polymer ?
#
loop_
_entity_poly.entity_id
_entity_poly.type
_entity_poly.pdbx_seq_one_letter_code
_entity_poly.pdbx_strand_id
1 'polypeptide(L)' 'MKDPYPKLTAREHAQVAWCVARMAKRSVAGEHVDRSDLERKVDGILDGARKRAEQAK' A
#
# COMPACT_ATOMS: atom_id res chain seq x y z
N MET A 1 -5.63 -22.34 2.48
CA MET A 1 -5.97 -20.90 2.65
C MET A 1 -5.38 -20.15 1.47
N LYS A 2 -6.18 -19.44 0.68
CA LYS A 2 -5.67 -18.44 -0.27
C LYS A 2 -5.34 -17.24 0.61
N ASP A 3 -4.07 -16.87 0.76
CA ASP A 3 -3.69 -15.77 1.64
C ASP A 3 -4.54 -14.53 1.31
N PRO A 4 -5.23 -13.91 2.29
CA PRO A 4 -6.05 -12.73 2.04
C PRO A 4 -5.21 -11.53 1.57
N TYR A 5 -3.89 -11.60 1.75
CA TYR A 5 -2.93 -10.60 1.30
C TYR A 5 -2.04 -11.19 0.20
N PRO A 6 -1.99 -10.57 -1.00
CA PRO A 6 -1.10 -11.01 -2.06
C PRO A 6 0.36 -10.84 -1.62
N LYS A 7 1.23 -11.78 -2.02
CA LYS A 7 2.66 -11.66 -1.76
C LYS A 7 3.23 -10.46 -2.51
N LEU A 8 3.65 -9.45 -1.74
CA LEU A 8 4.32 -8.27 -2.27
C LEU A 8 5.76 -8.62 -2.65
N THR A 9 6.22 -8.03 -3.75
CA THR A 9 7.63 -7.97 -4.10
C THR A 9 8.38 -7.03 -3.16
N ALA A 10 9.71 -7.15 -3.10
CA ALA A 10 10.55 -6.24 -2.33
C ALA A 10 10.30 -4.75 -2.69
N ARG A 11 10.06 -4.47 -3.99
CA ARG A 11 9.72 -3.13 -4.48
C ARG A 11 8.38 -2.64 -3.95
N GLU A 12 7.33 -3.47 -4.03
CA GLU A 12 6.00 -3.10 -3.54
C GLU A 12 6.01 -2.90 -2.01
N HIS A 13 6.74 -3.73 -1.28
CA HIS A 13 6.98 -3.54 0.16
C HIS A 13 7.60 -2.18 0.46
N ALA A 14 8.66 -1.80 -0.27
CA ALA A 14 9.31 -0.50 -0.08
C ALA A 14 8.35 0.67 -0.38
N GLN A 15 7.52 0.55 -1.43
CA GLN A 15 6.55 1.58 -1.79
C GLN A 15 5.44 1.73 -0.74
N VAL A 16 4.91 0.61 -0.22
CA VAL A 16 3.91 0.63 0.87
C VAL A 16 4.53 1.24 2.13
N ALA A 17 5.72 0.80 2.52
CA ALA A 17 6.43 1.34 3.69
C ALA A 17 6.65 2.86 3.57
N TRP A 18 7.01 3.35 2.39
CA TRP A 18 7.15 4.78 2.13
C TRP A 18 5.83 5.53 2.26
N CYS A 19 4.73 5.00 1.72
CA CYS A 19 3.42 5.63 1.84
C CYS A 19 2.95 5.68 3.30
N VAL A 20 3.13 4.58 4.05
CA VAL A 20 2.80 4.51 5.48
C VAL A 20 3.65 5.50 6.29
N ALA A 21 4.95 5.59 6.03
CA ALA A 21 5.82 6.56 6.70
C ALA A 21 5.36 8.01 6.44
N ARG A 22 4.89 8.32 5.22
CA ARG A 22 4.34 9.64 4.89
C ARG A 22 2.99 9.89 5.57
N MET A 23 2.13 8.88 5.68
CA MET A 23 0.87 8.99 6.44
C MET A 23 1.17 9.27 7.90
N ALA A 24 2.10 8.54 8.52
CA ALA A 24 2.54 8.78 9.89
C ALA A 24 3.10 10.19 10.07
N LYS A 25 3.96 10.65 9.14
CA LYS A 25 4.47 12.03 9.15
C LYS A 25 3.35 13.07 9.06
N ARG A 26 2.34 12.85 8.23
CA ARG A 26 1.18 13.74 8.12
C ARG A 26 0.29 13.71 9.36
N SER A 27 0.13 12.56 9.99
CA SER A 27 -0.59 12.45 11.27
C SER A 27 0.05 13.31 12.37
N VAL A 28 1.38 13.45 12.37
CA VAL A 28 2.09 14.37 13.31
C VAL A 28 1.77 15.84 13.02
N ALA A 29 1.50 16.22 11.77
CA ALA A 29 1.15 17.58 11.40
C ALA A 29 -0.32 17.96 11.73
N GLY A 30 -1.17 16.99 12.07
CA GLY A 30 -2.55 17.20 12.52
C GLY A 30 -3.55 16.24 11.86
N GLU A 31 -4.64 15.92 12.57
CA GLU A 31 -5.68 14.99 12.10
C GLU A 31 -6.45 15.48 10.87
N HIS A 32 -6.42 16.79 10.59
CA HIS A 32 -7.06 17.41 9.42
C HIS A 32 -6.25 17.27 8.13
N VAL A 33 -5.03 16.73 8.19
CA VAL A 33 -4.19 16.60 6.99
C VAL A 33 -4.70 15.43 6.15
N ASP A 34 -5.10 15.75 4.92
CA ASP A 34 -5.55 14.74 3.96
C ASP A 34 -4.49 13.65 3.73
N ARG A 35 -4.93 12.40 3.82
CA ARG A 35 -4.12 11.18 3.59
C ARG A 35 -4.71 10.30 2.48
N SER A 36 -5.84 10.68 1.90
CA SER A 36 -6.55 9.86 0.91
C SER A 36 -5.72 9.59 -0.35
N ASP A 37 -4.79 10.49 -0.72
CA ASP A 37 -3.85 10.22 -1.83
C ASP A 37 -2.87 9.07 -1.53
N LEU A 38 -2.45 8.94 -0.27
CA LEU A 38 -1.52 7.90 0.17
C LEU A 38 -2.24 6.57 0.35
N GLU A 39 -3.46 6.58 0.89
CA GLU A 39 -4.33 5.41 1.00
C GLU A 39 -4.61 4.83 -0.39
N ARG A 40 -5.04 5.67 -1.34
CA ARG A 40 -5.27 5.26 -2.74
C ARG A 40 -4.02 4.68 -3.40
N LYS A 41 -2.83 5.18 -3.06
CA LYS A 41 -1.56 4.61 -3.56
C LYS A 41 -1.30 3.22 -2.99
N VAL A 42 -1.54 3.02 -1.69
CA VAL A 42 -1.39 1.70 -1.06
C VAL A 42 -2.36 0.72 -1.69
N ASP A 43 -3.63 1.10 -1.85
CA ASP A 43 -4.65 0.27 -2.50
C ASP A 43 -4.25 -0.14 -3.93
N GLY A 44 -3.77 0.82 -4.73
CA GLY A 44 -3.28 0.53 -6.08
C GLY A 44 -2.09 -0.45 -6.13
N ILE A 45 -1.20 -0.41 -5.13
CA ILE A 45 -0.09 -1.37 -5.02
C ILE A 45 -0.63 -2.77 -4.67
N LEU A 46 -1.56 -2.86 -3.71
CA LEU A 46 -2.18 -4.12 -3.32
C LEU A 46 -2.98 -4.75 -4.46
N ASP A 47 -3.71 -3.93 -5.22
CA ASP A 47 -4.43 -4.37 -6.42
C ASP A 47 -3.49 -4.86 -7.51
N GLY A 48 -2.36 -4.16 -7.72
CA GLY A 48 -1.31 -4.60 -8.64
C GLY A 48 -0.74 -5.96 -8.24
N ALA A 49 -0.43 -6.15 -6.95
CA ALA A 49 0.05 -7.41 -6.42
C ALA A 49 -1.00 -8.53 -6.55
N ARG A 50 -2.28 -8.22 -6.34
CA ARG A 50 -3.39 -9.16 -6.54
C ARG A 50 -3.49 -9.61 -8.00
N LYS A 51 -3.47 -8.66 -8.94
CA LYS A 51 -3.49 -8.96 -10.39
C LYS A 51 -2.28 -9.80 -10.81
N ARG A 52 -1.08 -9.52 -10.29
CA ARG A 52 0.11 -10.37 -10.53
C ARG A 52 -0.08 -11.78 -10.00
N ALA A 53 -0.60 -11.93 -8.79
CA ALA A 53 -0.86 -13.24 -8.19
C ALA A 53 -1.93 -14.03 -8.96
N GLU A 54 -2.92 -13.35 -9.53
CA GLU A 54 -3.94 -13.97 -10.39
C GLU A 54 -3.40 -14.40 -11.75
N GLN A 55 -2.49 -13.63 -12.36
CA GLN A 55 -1.86 -13.98 -13.65
C GLN A 55 -0.74 -15.01 -13.52
N ALA A 56 -0.12 -15.14 -12.34
CA ALA A 56 0.89 -16.17 -12.08
C ALA A 56 0.28 -17.56 -11.80
N LYS A 57 -1.06 -17.67 -11.84
CA LYS A 57 -1.82 -18.90 -11.63
C LYS A 57 -2.29 -19.46 -12.96
#